data_AF-A0AAX3HZG6-F1
#
_entry.id   AF-A0AAX3HZG6-F1
#
_cell.length_a   1.000
_cell.length_b   1.000
_cell.length_c   1.000
_cell.angle_alpha   90.00
_cell.angle_beta   90.00
_cell.angle_gamma   90.00
#
_symmetry.space_group_name_H-M   'P 1'
#
loop_
_entity.id
_entity.type
_entity.pdbx_description
1 polymer ?
#
loop_
_entity_poly.entity_id
_entity_poly.type
_entity_poly.pdbx_seq_one_letter_code
_entity_poly.pdbx_strand_id
1 'polypeptide(L)'
;MQYKVLLYVKRKYIHVENLRIANQSVVNAILNERAEAIWGQGTTSCASDSSRVVAYDQNLRTQWFPRYRGPGVSVYWHIEE
;
A
#
# COMPACT_ATOMS: atom_id res chain seq x y z
N MET A 1 6.86 8.85 27.67
CA MET A 1 7.29 7.47 27.30
C MET A 1 8.71 7.57 26.73
N GLN A 2 9.69 6.85 27.27
CA GLN A 2 11.10 6.97 26.89
C GLN A 2 11.37 6.33 25.51
N TYR A 3 12.18 6.96 24.64
CA TYR A 3 12.46 6.49 23.26
C TYR A 3 12.84 4.99 23.18
N LYS A 4 13.65 4.50 24.13
CA LYS A 4 14.06 3.10 24.21
C LYS A 4 12.88 2.13 24.36
N VAL A 5 11.83 2.53 25.08
CA VAL A 5 10.63 1.72 25.28
C VAL A 5 9.82 1.63 23.98
N LEU A 6 9.67 2.72 23.24
CA LEU A 6 9.00 2.72 21.94
C LEU A 6 9.75 1.86 20.92
N LEU A 7 11.08 1.94 20.92
CA LEU A 7 11.91 1.12 20.04
C LEU A 7 11.79 -0.37 20.38
N TYR A 8 11.73 -0.71 21.66
CA TYR A 8 11.50 -2.09 22.12
C TYR A 8 10.14 -2.62 21.65
N VAL A 9 9.06 -1.84 21.84
CA VAL A 9 7.71 -2.21 21.39
C VAL A 9 7.68 -2.42 19.87
N LYS A 10 8.22 -1.47 19.09
CA LYS A 10 8.30 -1.59 17.63
C LYS A 10 9.00 -2.88 17.20
N ARG A 11 10.17 -3.19 17.77
CA ARG A 11 10.95 -4.37 17.40
C ARG A 11 10.29 -5.69 17.80
N LYS A 12 9.56 -5.71 18.92
CA LYS A 12 8.99 -6.92 19.49
C LYS A 12 7.61 -7.28 18.93
N TYR A 13 6.82 -6.28 18.51
CA TYR A 13 5.42 -6.48 18.15
C TYR A 13 5.07 -6.07 16.72
N ILE A 14 5.86 -5.18 16.08
CA ILE A 14 5.56 -4.70 14.74
C ILE A 14 6.39 -5.50 13.72
N HIS A 15 5.74 -6.49 13.11
CA HIS A 15 6.31 -7.31 12.05
C HIS A 15 5.68 -6.95 10.70
N VAL A 16 6.52 -6.81 9.67
CA VAL A 16 6.07 -6.42 8.33
C VAL A 16 5.06 -7.42 7.77
N GLU A 17 5.27 -8.72 8.00
CA GLU A 17 4.38 -9.76 7.50
C GLU A 17 2.99 -9.70 8.15
N ASN A 18 2.95 -9.56 9.48
CA ASN A 18 1.69 -9.44 10.20
C ASN A 18 0.91 -8.18 9.76
N LEU A 19 1.60 -7.09 9.45
CA LEU A 19 0.98 -5.89 8.90
C LEU A 19 0.40 -6.12 7.50
N ARG A 20 1.09 -6.89 6.64
CA ARG A 20 0.57 -7.25 5.31
C ARG A 20 -0.72 -8.08 5.43
N ILE A 21 -0.71 -9.10 6.28
CA ILE A 21 -1.88 -9.94 6.55
C ILE A 21 -3.04 -9.12 7.13
N ALA A 22 -2.76 -8.24 8.10
CA ALA A 22 -3.78 -7.37 8.68
C ALA A 22 -4.39 -6.43 7.63
N ASN A 23 -3.56 -5.83 6.76
CA ASN A 23 -4.04 -5.00 5.68
C ASN A 23 -4.93 -5.79 4.70
N GLN A 24 -4.51 -6.99 4.30
CA GLN A 24 -5.31 -7.86 3.43
C GLN A 24 -6.67 -8.17 4.06
N SER A 25 -6.70 -8.52 5.35
CA SER A 25 -7.94 -8.80 6.07
C SER A 25 -8.90 -7.61 6.09
N VAL A 26 -8.39 -6.40 6.36
CA VAL A 26 -9.21 -5.18 6.38
C VAL A 26 -9.72 -4.83 4.97
N VAL A 27 -8.85 -4.91 3.96
CA VAL A 27 -9.22 -4.63 2.57
C VAL A 27 -10.32 -5.60 2.10
N ASN A 28 -10.14 -6.90 2.35
CA ASN A 28 -11.11 -7.91 1.97
C ASN A 28 -12.46 -7.69 2.68
N ALA A 29 -12.45 -7.32 3.97
CA ALA A 29 -13.67 -6.99 4.70
C ALA A 29 -14.40 -5.77 4.10
N ILE A 30 -13.67 -4.71 3.75
CA ILE A 30 -14.25 -3.52 3.10
C ILE A 30 -14.85 -3.88 1.74
N LEU A 31 -14.16 -4.72 0.96
CA LEU A 31 -14.65 -5.16 -0.34
C LEU A 31 -15.91 -6.01 -0.23
N ASN A 32 -15.99 -6.87 0.79
CA ASN A 32 -17.18 -7.68 1.10
C ASN A 32 -18.39 -6.81 1.48
N GLU A 33 -18.17 -5.75 2.27
CA GLU A 33 -19.23 -4.84 2.72
C GLU A 33 -19.64 -3.79 1.67
N ARG A 34 -19.00 -3.75 0.49
CA ARG A 34 -19.29 -2.68 -0.47
C ARG A 34 -20.72 -2.78 -1.01
N ALA A 35 -21.34 -1.62 -1.22
CA ALA A 35 -22.61 -1.51 -1.92
C ALA A 35 -22.44 -1.78 -3.43
N GLU A 36 -22.63 -3.04 -3.83
CA GLU A 36 -22.42 -3.50 -5.21
C GLU A 36 -23.28 -2.75 -6.23
N ALA A 37 -24.50 -2.34 -5.87
CA ALA A 37 -25.38 -1.58 -6.76
C ALA A 37 -24.80 -0.20 -7.16
N ILE A 38 -23.90 0.36 -6.34
CA ILE A 38 -23.25 1.65 -6.58
C ILE A 38 -21.88 1.45 -7.24
N TRP A 39 -21.11 0.48 -6.73
CA TRP A 39 -19.69 0.30 -7.09
C TRP A 39 -19.42 -0.82 -8.09
N GLY A 40 -20.45 -1.59 -8.45
CA GLY A 40 -20.37 -2.77 -9.32
C GLY A 40 -19.77 -4.00 -8.64
N GLN A 41 -19.74 -5.11 -9.38
CA GLN A 41 -18.87 -6.23 -9.09
C GLN A 41 -17.43 -5.76 -9.28
N GLY A 42 -16.65 -5.81 -8.20
CA GLY A 42 -15.24 -5.48 -8.22
C GLY A 42 -14.52 -6.57 -8.97
N THR A 43 -14.17 -6.25 -10.21
CA THR A 43 -13.50 -7.18 -11.12
C THR A 43 -12.01 -6.87 -11.27
N THR A 44 -11.48 -5.78 -10.67
CA THR A 44 -10.03 -5.47 -10.79
C THR A 44 -9.41 -4.36 -9.94
N SER A 45 -10.14 -3.52 -9.19
CA SER A 45 -9.57 -2.20 -8.80
C SER A 45 -9.81 -1.78 -7.35
N CYS A 46 -9.20 -2.45 -6.38
CA CYS A 46 -8.91 -1.80 -5.08
C CYS A 46 -7.49 -1.21 -5.14
N ALA A 47 -7.40 0.09 -5.43
CA ALA A 47 -6.11 0.79 -5.50
C ALA A 47 -5.59 1.07 -4.08
N SER A 48 -4.67 0.22 -3.60
CA SER A 48 -3.83 0.57 -2.44
C SER A 48 -2.81 1.64 -2.84
N ASP A 49 -2.38 2.45 -1.86
CA ASP A 49 -1.34 3.48 -2.01
C ASP A 49 -0.20 3.02 -2.93
N SER A 50 0.15 3.85 -3.89
CA SER A 50 1.12 3.48 -4.91
C SER A 50 2.55 3.35 -4.37
N SER A 51 3.28 2.38 -4.92
CA SER A 51 4.71 2.24 -4.70
C SER A 51 5.50 2.94 -5.80
N ARG A 52 6.59 3.64 -5.44
CA ARG A 52 7.50 4.22 -6.44
C ARG A 52 8.46 3.14 -6.93
N VAL A 53 8.50 2.93 -8.24
CA VAL A 53 9.51 2.12 -8.93
C VAL A 53 10.47 3.05 -9.67
N VAL A 54 11.74 2.65 -9.79
CA VAL A 54 12.75 3.42 -10.54
C VAL A 54 12.35 3.48 -12.01
N ALA A 55 12.46 4.67 -12.61
CA ALA A 55 12.29 4.87 -14.04
C ALA A 55 13.67 4.93 -14.71
N TYR A 56 13.84 4.23 -15.83
CA TYR A 56 15.01 4.42 -16.71
C TYR A 56 14.88 5.72 -17.51
N ASP A 57 15.99 6.20 -18.06
CA ASP A 57 16.04 7.44 -18.85
C ASP A 57 14.99 7.43 -19.98
N GLN A 58 14.44 8.60 -20.30
CA GLN A 58 13.41 8.86 -21.31
C GLN A 58 12.00 8.32 -21.03
N ASN A 59 11.68 7.89 -19.80
CA ASN A 59 10.31 7.51 -19.47
C ASN A 59 9.41 8.75 -19.28
N LEU A 60 8.50 8.98 -20.24
CA LEU A 60 7.53 10.11 -20.26
C LEU A 60 6.56 10.13 -19.07
N ARG A 61 6.42 9.03 -18.33
CA ARG A 61 5.55 8.94 -17.13
C ARG A 61 6.30 9.18 -15.82
N THR A 62 7.57 9.56 -15.89
CA THR A 62 8.40 9.81 -14.70
C THR A 62 7.89 11.04 -13.95
N GLN A 63 7.64 10.87 -12.65
CA GLN A 63 7.25 11.94 -11.74
C GLN A 63 8.27 12.07 -10.61
N TRP A 64 8.34 13.26 -10.00
CA TRP A 64 9.16 13.47 -8.80
C TRP A 64 8.38 13.06 -7.55
N PHE A 65 8.98 12.21 -6.71
CA PHE A 65 8.35 11.75 -5.48
C PHE A 65 9.04 12.37 -4.25
N PRO A 66 8.42 13.34 -3.54
CA PRO A 66 9.03 14.02 -2.41
C PRO A 66 9.47 13.07 -1.28
N ARG A 67 8.64 12.05 -1.00
CA ARG A 67 8.92 11.04 0.04
C ARG A 67 10.19 10.25 -0.23
N TYR A 68 10.49 9.98 -1.49
CA TYR A 68 11.61 9.13 -1.91
C TYR A 68 12.78 9.95 -2.47
N ARG A 69 12.66 11.28 -2.52
CA ARG A 69 13.69 12.23 -2.96
C ARG A 69 14.30 11.88 -4.32
N GLY A 70 13.45 11.46 -5.27
CA GLY A 70 13.92 11.09 -6.60
C GLY A 70 12.80 10.85 -7.61
N PRO A 71 13.18 10.76 -8.91
CA PRO A 71 12.25 10.43 -9.98
C PRO A 71 11.81 8.96 -9.92
N GLY A 72 10.62 8.67 -10.44
CA GLY A 72 10.14 7.30 -10.60
C GLY A 72 8.79 7.22 -11.27
N VAL A 73 8.22 6.01 -11.32
CA VAL A 73 6.84 5.77 -11.73
C VAL A 73 6.06 5.23 -10.54
N SER A 74 4.83 5.71 -10.38
CA SER A 74 3.86 5.20 -9.41
C SER A 74 3.22 3.93 -9.95
N VAL A 75 3.32 2.84 -9.18
CA VAL A 75 2.67 1.56 -9.47
C VAL A 75 1.63 1.29 -8.40
N TYR A 76 0.41 1.01 -8.83
CA TYR A 76 -0.67 0.53 -7.97
C TYR A 76 -0.65 -0.99 -8.01
N TRP A 77 -0.44 -1.60 -6.84
CA TRP A 77 -0.52 -3.03 -6.71
C TRP A 77 -1.97 -3.41 -6.43
N HIS A 78 -2.48 -4.38 -7.20
CA HIS A 78 -3.76 -5.02 -6.94
C HIS A 78 -3.50 -6.23 -6.02
N ILE A 79 -4.42 -6.47 -5.09
CA ILE A 79 -4.56 -7.76 -4.43
C ILE A 79 -6.02 -8.15 -4.59
N GLU A 80 -6.24 -9.28 -5.26
CA GLU A 80 -7.47 -10.06 -5.22
C GLU A 80 -7.04 -11.51 -4.96
N GLU A 81 -7.77 -12.21 -4.09
CA GLU A 81 -7.83 -13.68 -4.01
C GLU A 81 -9.17 -14.13 -4.60
#